data_AF-A0A972FN27-F1
#
_entry.id   AF-A0A972FN27-F1
#
_cell.length_a   1.000
_cell.length_b   1.000
_cell.length_c   1.000
_cell.angle_alpha   90.00
_cell.angle_beta   90.00
_cell.angle_gamma   90.00
#
_symmetry.space_group_name_H-M   'P 1'
#
loop_
_entity.id
_entity.type
_entity.pdbx_description
1 polymer ?
#
loop_
_entity_poly.entity_id
_entity_poly.type
_entity_poly.pdbx_seq_one_letter_code
_entity_poly.pdbx_strand_id
1 'polypeptide(L)'
;MAAISPDSVQTSRSLLPSVEKREKLRKTRKFRDGLSLYGVGAGGLGVIFALALIFVYLFYETMPLLKPVSMEVSTTYAVPGEMPVTPTMHLTLDRFEEIGGRFSESGVITFFNARNGAILSRIELPIPEGERVTSFGRSESRKSLFVYGFSDGSVLPVKVDYEITFPDGVRRVTPRLSFPLGAEPTGIGGKEGAQYSALEIVDGRGGYVIAAGTVAGDIAMALYSTTTSMLTGTVEIRRQDFNLPNLGAPVSQLLVNESLRNLFAIDATGTLHHFDIVDRSRPVLVEKVALVPSGVEFRVAEFLVGSRSLIVG
;
A
#
# COMPACT_ATOMS: atom_id res chain seq x y z
N MET A 1 -98.13 57.52 -47.63
CA MET A 1 -98.68 56.57 -46.65
C MET A 1 -97.50 55.80 -46.07
N ALA A 2 -97.28 55.98 -44.76
CA ALA A 2 -96.11 55.54 -44.03
C ALA A 2 -96.10 54.03 -43.75
N ALA A 3 -94.92 53.45 -43.56
CA ALA A 3 -94.60 52.36 -42.62
C ALA A 3 -93.08 52.13 -42.67
N ILE A 4 -92.29 52.72 -41.77
CA ILE A 4 -91.83 52.14 -40.48
C ILE A 4 -91.02 50.86 -40.69
N SER A 5 -89.69 51.01 -40.53
CA SER A 5 -88.69 49.94 -40.43
C SER A 5 -88.92 49.07 -39.19
N PRO A 6 -88.44 47.81 -39.21
CA PRO A 6 -87.83 47.28 -38.01
C PRO A 6 -86.44 46.70 -38.28
N ASP A 7 -85.49 47.30 -37.56
CA ASP A 7 -84.42 46.70 -36.80
C ASP A 7 -83.57 45.56 -37.38
N SER A 8 -82.30 45.94 -37.51
CA SER A 8 -81.11 45.11 -37.45
C SER A 8 -81.17 44.05 -36.35
N VAL A 9 -81.38 42.79 -36.72
CA VAL A 9 -80.94 41.65 -35.90
C VAL A 9 -79.49 41.37 -36.27
N GLN A 10 -78.56 42.06 -35.61
CA GLN A 10 -77.17 41.61 -35.54
C GLN A 10 -77.18 40.25 -34.84
N THR A 11 -77.12 39.18 -35.63
CA THR A 11 -76.90 37.83 -35.12
C THR A 11 -75.52 37.84 -34.47
N SER A 12 -75.48 37.87 -33.13
CA SER A 12 -74.23 37.84 -32.38
C SER A 12 -73.35 36.71 -32.93
N ARG A 13 -72.21 37.09 -33.52
CA ARG A 13 -71.28 36.14 -34.11
C ARG A 13 -70.76 35.29 -32.96
N SER A 14 -71.21 34.04 -32.88
CA SER A 14 -70.78 33.14 -31.82
C SER A 14 -69.25 33.10 -31.80
N LEU A 15 -68.67 33.56 -30.71
CA LEU A 15 -67.21 33.57 -30.50
C LEU A 15 -66.66 32.15 -30.27
N LEU A 16 -67.53 31.14 -30.26
CA LEU A 16 -67.17 29.74 -30.10
C LEU A 16 -66.87 29.09 -31.47
N PRO A 17 -65.84 28.22 -31.54
CA PRO A 17 -65.52 27.51 -32.78
C PRO A 17 -66.69 26.66 -33.29
N SER A 18 -66.75 26.42 -34.61
CA SER A 18 -67.79 25.58 -35.23
C SER A 18 -67.83 24.18 -34.60
N VAL A 19 -69.00 23.52 -34.65
CA VAL A 19 -69.23 22.20 -34.03
C VAL A 19 -68.18 21.19 -34.52
N GLU A 20 -67.92 21.15 -35.83
CA GLU A 20 -66.90 20.30 -36.45
C GLU A 20 -65.48 20.60 -35.93
N LYS A 21 -65.12 21.88 -35.81
CA LYS A 21 -63.81 22.29 -35.28
C LYS A 21 -63.65 21.91 -33.80
N ARG A 22 -64.72 22.00 -33.00
CA ARG A 22 -64.72 21.54 -31.60
C ARG A 22 -64.58 20.03 -31.50
N GLU A 23 -65.23 19.26 -32.37
CA GLU A 23 -65.08 17.81 -32.42
C GLU A 23 -63.67 17.37 -32.83
N LYS A 24 -63.07 18.02 -33.83
CA LYS A 24 -61.69 17.75 -34.26
C LYS A 24 -60.70 18.06 -33.14
N LEU A 25 -60.87 19.18 -32.43
CA LEU A 25 -60.04 19.53 -31.28
C LEU A 25 -60.20 18.53 -30.12
N ARG A 26 -61.42 18.04 -29.87
CA ARG A 26 -61.69 17.00 -28.86
C ARG A 26 -61.05 15.65 -29.23
N LYS A 27 -61.14 15.24 -30.50
CA LYS A 27 -60.47 14.02 -31.00
C LYS A 27 -58.94 14.12 -30.87
N THR A 28 -58.38 15.28 -31.22
CA THR A 28 -56.93 15.54 -31.12
C THR A 28 -56.48 15.56 -29.65
N ARG A 29 -57.24 16.20 -28.76
CA ARG A 29 -56.96 16.21 -27.32
C ARG A 29 -57.03 14.79 -26.74
N LYS A 30 -58.09 14.02 -27.06
CA LYS A 30 -58.22 12.62 -26.61
C LYS A 30 -57.04 11.75 -27.07
N PHE A 31 -56.54 11.97 -28.28
CA PHE A 31 -55.33 11.29 -28.77
C PHE A 31 -54.07 11.72 -28.02
N ARG A 32 -53.86 13.03 -27.82
CA ARG A 32 -52.71 13.56 -27.06
C ARG A 32 -52.73 13.13 -25.60
N ASP A 33 -53.89 13.11 -24.97
CA ASP A 33 -54.09 12.65 -23.60
C ASP A 33 -53.78 11.15 -23.49
N GLY A 34 -54.23 10.35 -24.45
CA GLY A 34 -53.88 8.92 -24.53
C GLY A 34 -52.39 8.69 -24.73
N LEU A 35 -51.77 9.38 -25.69
CA LEU A 35 -50.33 9.28 -25.95
C LEU A 35 -49.50 9.69 -24.72
N SER A 36 -49.95 10.71 -23.99
CA SER A 36 -49.28 11.17 -22.76
C SER A 36 -49.43 10.14 -21.63
N LEU A 37 -50.62 9.56 -21.46
CA LEU A 37 -50.87 8.53 -20.46
C LEU A 37 -49.98 7.29 -20.69
N TYR A 38 -49.93 6.77 -21.91
CA TYR A 38 -49.09 5.62 -22.24
C TYR A 38 -47.61 5.96 -22.30
N GLY A 39 -47.23 7.15 -22.76
CA GLY A 39 -45.85 7.61 -22.85
C GLY A 39 -45.21 7.79 -21.48
N VAL A 40 -45.92 8.40 -20.52
CA VAL A 40 -45.44 8.54 -19.13
C VAL A 40 -45.37 7.17 -18.44
N GLY A 41 -46.37 6.31 -18.64
CA GLY A 41 -46.35 4.94 -18.10
C GLY A 41 -45.20 4.10 -18.62
N ALA A 42 -44.96 4.10 -19.93
CA ALA A 42 -43.85 3.39 -20.56
C ALA A 42 -42.49 3.97 -20.15
N GLY A 43 -42.37 5.30 -20.04
CA GLY A 43 -41.16 5.95 -19.56
C GLY A 43 -40.83 5.59 -18.11
N GLY A 44 -41.83 5.62 -17.22
CA GLY A 44 -41.66 5.21 -15.83
C GLY A 44 -41.26 3.73 -15.71
N LEU A 45 -41.92 2.84 -16.47
CA LEU A 45 -41.56 1.42 -16.50
C LEU A 45 -40.15 1.20 -17.07
N GLY A 46 -39.76 1.97 -18.08
CA GLY A 46 -38.42 1.95 -18.66
C GLY A 46 -37.34 2.37 -17.66
N VAL A 47 -37.60 3.41 -16.85
CA VAL A 47 -36.69 3.84 -15.77
C VAL A 47 -36.57 2.77 -14.69
N ILE A 48 -37.69 2.18 -14.26
CA ILE A 48 -37.69 1.09 -13.27
C ILE A 48 -36.89 -0.11 -13.81
N PHE A 49 -37.10 -0.48 -15.07
CA PHE A 49 -36.37 -1.56 -15.72
C PHE A 49 -34.87 -1.27 -15.82
N ALA A 50 -34.49 -0.06 -16.23
CA ALA A 50 -33.10 0.36 -16.29
C ALA A 50 -32.43 0.33 -14.90
N LEU A 51 -33.10 0.83 -13.87
CA LEU A 51 -32.61 0.80 -12.49
C LEU A 51 -32.44 -0.64 -11.99
N ALA A 52 -33.42 -1.51 -12.24
CA ALA A 52 -33.34 -2.92 -11.90
C ALA A 52 -32.16 -3.62 -12.62
N LEU A 53 -31.94 -3.31 -13.90
CA LEU A 53 -30.82 -3.85 -14.66
C LEU A 53 -29.46 -3.40 -14.08
N ILE A 54 -29.35 -2.14 -13.66
CA ILE A 54 -28.16 -1.65 -12.95
C ILE A 54 -27.95 -2.42 -11.65
N PHE A 55 -28.99 -2.66 -10.85
CA PHE A 55 -28.87 -3.45 -9.62
C PHE A 55 -28.44 -4.90 -9.88
N VAL A 56 -28.99 -5.54 -10.91
CA VAL A 56 -28.58 -6.89 -11.32
C VAL A 56 -27.11 -6.91 -11.72
N TYR A 57 -26.67 -5.93 -12.52
CA TYR A 57 -25.27 -5.79 -12.91
C TYR A 57 -24.35 -5.58 -11.69
N LEU A 58 -24.71 -4.64 -10.80
CA LEU A 58 -23.94 -4.39 -9.57
C LEU A 58 -23.87 -5.62 -8.69
N PHE A 59 -24.98 -6.36 -8.53
CA PHE A 59 -25.00 -7.60 -7.75
C PHE A 59 -24.14 -8.69 -8.39
N TYR A 60 -24.20 -8.84 -9.71
CA TYR A 60 -23.35 -9.78 -10.45
C TYR A 60 -21.87 -9.50 -10.23
N GLU A 61 -21.46 -8.23 -10.29
CA GLU A 61 -20.06 -7.81 -10.08
C GLU A 61 -19.61 -7.93 -8.61
N THR A 62 -20.50 -7.75 -7.64
CA THR A 62 -20.13 -7.85 -6.22
C THR A 62 -20.22 -9.27 -5.66
N MET A 63 -21.00 -10.17 -6.28
CA MET A 63 -21.14 -11.56 -5.84
C MET A 63 -19.79 -12.31 -5.69
N PRO A 64 -18.79 -12.13 -6.58
CA PRO A 64 -17.45 -12.68 -6.40
C PRO A 64 -16.76 -12.26 -5.09
N LEU A 65 -17.04 -11.07 -4.55
CA LEU A 65 -16.44 -10.60 -3.28
C LEU A 65 -16.94 -11.38 -2.06
N LEU A 66 -18.09 -12.08 -2.19
CA LEU A 66 -18.65 -12.91 -1.13
C LEU A 66 -18.15 -14.37 -1.21
N LYS A 67 -17.44 -14.75 -2.27
CA LYS A 67 -16.86 -16.10 -2.36
C LYS A 67 -15.73 -16.25 -1.33
N PRO A 68 -15.64 -17.40 -0.65
CA PRO A 68 -14.54 -17.65 0.27
C PRO A 68 -13.20 -17.61 -0.47
N VAL A 69 -12.18 -17.11 0.20
CA VAL A 69 -10.80 -17.12 -0.31
C VAL A 69 -10.30 -18.57 -0.35
N SER A 70 -9.81 -19.00 -1.51
CA SER A 70 -9.10 -20.27 -1.66
C SER A 70 -7.73 -19.99 -2.25
N MET A 71 -6.72 -20.75 -1.80
CA MET A 71 -5.36 -20.70 -2.32
C MET A 71 -4.96 -22.11 -2.74
N GLU A 72 -4.48 -22.24 -3.97
CA GLU A 72 -3.95 -23.49 -4.51
C GLU A 72 -2.47 -23.30 -4.84
N VAL A 73 -1.67 -24.35 -4.60
CA VAL A 73 -0.26 -24.33 -4.96
C VAL A 73 -0.13 -24.51 -6.47
N SER A 74 0.19 -23.42 -7.17
CA SER A 74 0.36 -23.46 -8.62
C SER A 74 1.66 -24.15 -9.06
N THR A 75 2.77 -23.94 -8.35
CA THR A 75 4.06 -24.54 -8.67
C THR A 75 4.93 -24.72 -7.42
N THR A 76 5.81 -25.72 -7.45
CA THR A 76 6.80 -25.97 -6.38
C THR A 76 8.16 -26.23 -7.01
N TYR A 77 9.19 -25.58 -6.48
CA TYR A 77 10.58 -25.76 -6.85
C TYR A 77 11.47 -25.62 -5.61
N ALA A 78 12.70 -26.12 -5.69
CA ALA A 78 13.69 -25.91 -4.63
C ALA A 78 14.04 -24.42 -4.52
N VAL A 79 14.24 -23.94 -3.28
CA VAL A 79 14.57 -22.52 -3.01
C VAL A 79 15.80 -22.10 -3.85
N PRO A 80 15.64 -21.16 -4.81
CA PRO A 80 16.74 -20.79 -5.69
C PRO A 80 17.85 -20.08 -4.92
N GLY A 81 19.11 -20.32 -5.28
CA GLY A 81 20.25 -19.60 -4.71
C GLY A 81 21.54 -20.39 -4.68
N GLU A 82 22.26 -20.26 -3.57
CA GLU A 82 23.59 -20.81 -3.36
C GLU A 82 23.57 -22.27 -2.90
N MET A 83 24.70 -22.94 -3.12
CA MET A 83 24.98 -24.29 -2.62
C MET A 83 26.33 -24.25 -1.87
N PRO A 84 26.39 -24.65 -0.59
CA PRO A 84 25.30 -25.13 0.26
C PRO A 84 24.22 -24.06 0.52
N VAL A 85 22.99 -24.51 0.77
CA VAL A 85 21.86 -23.60 1.02
C VAL A 85 22.08 -22.88 2.36
N THR A 86 22.20 -21.56 2.28
CA THR A 86 22.27 -20.65 3.44
C THR A 86 20.86 -20.29 3.93
N PRO A 87 20.67 -19.93 5.22
CA PRO A 87 19.35 -19.51 5.71
C PRO A 87 18.77 -18.34 4.90
N THR A 88 17.47 -18.41 4.62
CA THR A 88 16.74 -17.36 3.92
C THR A 88 16.23 -16.34 4.95
N MET A 89 16.65 -15.09 4.82
CA MET A 89 16.21 -13.98 5.66
C MET A 89 14.90 -13.37 5.14
N HIS A 90 14.75 -13.27 3.82
CA HIS A 90 13.53 -12.72 3.22
C HIS A 90 13.28 -13.25 1.80
N LEU A 91 12.00 -13.36 1.44
CA LEU A 91 11.53 -13.63 0.08
C LEU A 91 10.60 -12.51 -0.36
N THR A 92 10.76 -12.05 -1.59
CA THR A 92 9.91 -11.03 -2.18
C THR A 92 9.55 -11.41 -3.62
N LEU A 93 8.48 -10.79 -4.12
CA LEU A 93 8.05 -10.84 -5.51
C LEU A 93 7.98 -9.42 -6.04
N ASP A 94 8.37 -9.25 -7.31
CA ASP A 94 8.16 -8.00 -8.00
C ASP A 94 6.66 -7.73 -8.23
N ARG A 95 6.34 -6.49 -8.61
CA ARG A 95 4.97 -6.02 -8.83
C ARG A 95 4.20 -6.76 -9.94
N PHE A 96 4.89 -7.49 -10.82
CA PHE A 96 4.29 -8.26 -11.90
C PHE A 96 4.25 -9.76 -11.60
N GLU A 97 4.73 -10.19 -10.42
CA GLU A 97 4.80 -11.60 -10.01
C GLU A 97 5.62 -12.48 -10.97
N GLU A 98 6.62 -11.88 -11.64
CA GLU A 98 7.49 -12.53 -12.62
C GLU A 98 8.86 -12.87 -12.02
N ILE A 99 9.36 -12.03 -11.11
CA ILE A 99 10.70 -12.10 -10.55
C ILE A 99 10.59 -12.22 -9.03
N GLY A 100 11.08 -13.33 -8.49
CA GLY A 100 11.31 -13.51 -7.06
C GLY A 100 12.69 -13.01 -6.67
N GLY A 101 12.82 -12.48 -5.45
CA GLY A 101 14.08 -12.11 -4.82
C GLY A 101 14.25 -12.87 -3.51
N ARG A 102 15.38 -13.55 -3.34
CA ARG A 102 15.76 -14.22 -2.09
C ARG A 102 16.95 -13.52 -1.47
N PHE A 103 16.79 -13.13 -0.22
CA PHE A 103 17.79 -12.50 0.64
C PHE A 103 18.32 -13.57 1.59
N SER A 104 19.60 -13.91 1.49
CA SER A 104 20.24 -14.93 2.35
C SER A 104 21.12 -14.31 3.44
N GLU A 105 21.45 -15.14 4.44
CA GLU A 105 22.42 -14.82 5.50
C GLU A 105 23.87 -14.72 5.00
N SER A 106 24.19 -15.27 3.82
CA SER A 106 25.51 -15.05 3.19
C SER A 106 25.70 -13.63 2.65
N GLY A 107 24.63 -12.82 2.62
CA GLY A 107 24.63 -11.51 1.99
C GLY A 107 24.54 -11.57 0.46
N VAL A 108 24.04 -12.68 -0.09
CA VAL A 108 23.76 -12.80 -1.52
C VAL A 108 22.27 -12.69 -1.79
N ILE A 109 21.92 -11.75 -2.65
CA ILE A 109 20.54 -11.57 -3.13
C ILE A 109 20.41 -12.32 -4.45
N THR A 110 19.62 -13.40 -4.46
CA THR A 110 19.35 -14.18 -5.67
C THR A 110 18.01 -13.80 -6.26
N PHE A 111 18.02 -13.30 -7.50
CA PHE A 111 16.82 -13.07 -8.29
C PHE A 111 16.55 -14.28 -9.18
N PHE A 112 15.29 -14.70 -9.23
CA PHE A 112 14.87 -15.89 -9.95
C PHE A 112 13.50 -15.68 -10.60
N ASN A 113 13.19 -16.47 -11.61
CA ASN A 113 11.88 -16.48 -12.24
C ASN A 113 10.86 -17.12 -11.28
N ALA A 114 9.83 -16.36 -10.89
CA ALA A 114 8.86 -16.78 -9.88
C ALA A 114 8.05 -18.01 -10.29
N ARG A 115 7.90 -18.28 -11.60
CA ARG A 115 7.11 -19.40 -12.12
C ARG A 115 7.85 -20.73 -12.10
N ASN A 116 9.17 -20.74 -12.27
CA ASN A 116 9.93 -21.99 -12.41
C ASN A 116 11.19 -22.10 -11.54
N GLY A 117 11.53 -21.06 -10.78
CA GLY A 117 12.71 -21.05 -9.90
C GLY A 117 14.05 -20.87 -10.62
N ALA A 118 14.05 -20.64 -11.95
CA ALA A 118 15.29 -20.45 -12.70
C ALA A 118 15.99 -19.15 -12.24
N ILE A 119 17.27 -19.25 -11.91
CA ILE A 119 18.06 -18.12 -11.43
C ILE A 119 18.29 -17.14 -12.59
N LEU A 120 17.97 -15.87 -12.35
CA LEU A 120 18.14 -14.77 -13.31
C LEU A 120 19.44 -14.01 -13.04
N SER A 121 19.71 -13.69 -11.78
CA SER A 121 20.94 -13.01 -11.36
C SER A 121 21.22 -13.26 -9.88
N ARG A 122 22.48 -13.03 -9.50
CA ARG A 122 22.93 -13.00 -8.10
C ARG A 122 23.69 -11.71 -7.89
N ILE A 123 23.46 -11.07 -6.75
CA ILE A 123 24.15 -9.84 -6.38
C ILE A 123 24.67 -10.00 -4.96
N GLU A 124 25.98 -9.87 -4.80
CA GLU A 124 26.66 -9.94 -3.52
C GLU A 124 26.67 -8.56 -2.87
N LEU A 125 26.39 -8.51 -1.57
CA LEU A 125 26.46 -7.27 -0.81
C LEU A 125 27.91 -6.94 -0.42
N PRO A 126 28.27 -5.65 -0.32
CA PRO A 126 29.55 -5.22 0.22
C PRO A 126 29.58 -5.45 1.74
N ILE A 127 29.94 -6.67 2.15
CA ILE A 127 30.12 -7.04 3.56
C ILE A 127 31.53 -6.57 4.01
N PRO A 128 31.67 -5.94 5.19
CA PRO A 128 32.99 -5.60 5.72
C PRO A 128 33.90 -6.83 5.88
N GLU A 129 35.21 -6.63 5.75
CA GLU A 129 36.18 -7.74 5.83
C GLU A 129 36.14 -8.41 7.21
N GLY A 130 35.98 -9.74 7.23
CA GLY A 130 35.92 -10.53 8.47
C GLY A 130 34.55 -10.52 9.16
N GLU A 131 33.59 -9.73 8.66
CA GLU A 131 32.25 -9.64 9.22
C GLU A 131 31.25 -10.56 8.51
N ARG A 132 30.12 -10.79 9.18
CA ARG A 132 29.01 -11.61 8.65
C ARG A 132 27.68 -10.94 8.91
N VAL A 133 26.67 -11.28 8.12
CA VAL A 133 25.29 -10.88 8.40
C VAL A 133 24.83 -11.52 9.70
N THR A 134 24.20 -10.74 10.57
CA THR A 134 23.65 -11.19 11.86
C THR A 134 22.16 -10.91 11.99
N SER A 135 21.65 -9.95 11.22
CA SER A 135 20.30 -9.43 11.39
C SER A 135 19.79 -8.80 10.10
N PHE A 136 18.47 -8.74 9.98
CA PHE A 136 17.79 -8.25 8.78
C PHE A 136 16.53 -7.48 9.19
N GLY A 137 16.26 -6.39 8.49
CA GLY A 137 15.06 -5.58 8.62
C GLY A 137 14.51 -5.17 7.26
N ARG A 138 13.25 -4.76 7.22
CA ARG A 138 12.60 -4.33 5.98
C ARG A 138 11.58 -3.24 6.24
N SER A 139 11.30 -2.45 5.21
CA SER A 139 10.19 -1.51 5.22
C SER A 139 8.89 -2.18 4.78
N GLU A 140 7.83 -1.37 4.63
CA GLU A 140 6.59 -1.79 3.96
C GLU A 140 6.92 -2.44 2.60
N SER A 141 6.27 -3.57 2.28
CA SER A 141 6.63 -4.40 1.12
C SER A 141 6.67 -3.63 -0.20
N ARG A 142 5.80 -2.62 -0.36
CA ARG A 142 5.74 -1.75 -1.56
C ARG A 142 6.98 -0.89 -1.79
N LYS A 143 7.80 -0.66 -0.77
CA LYS A 143 8.99 0.20 -0.84
C LYS A 143 10.23 -0.52 -1.35
N SER A 144 10.23 -1.87 -1.33
CA SER A 144 11.39 -2.70 -1.69
C SER A 144 12.69 -2.23 -1.01
N LEU A 145 12.56 -1.82 0.25
CA LEU A 145 13.63 -1.24 1.06
C LEU A 145 13.93 -2.18 2.23
N PHE A 146 15.21 -2.48 2.41
CA PHE A 146 15.72 -3.49 3.32
C PHE A 146 16.95 -2.96 4.04
N VAL A 147 17.32 -3.58 5.15
CA VAL A 147 18.54 -3.28 5.88
C VAL A 147 19.16 -4.58 6.38
N TYR A 148 20.44 -4.75 6.12
CA TYR A 148 21.26 -5.80 6.70
C TYR A 148 22.02 -5.26 7.89
N GLY A 149 22.13 -6.02 8.97
CA GLY A 149 23.04 -5.76 10.08
C GLY A 149 24.17 -6.79 10.13
N PHE A 150 25.37 -6.34 10.45
CA PHE A 150 26.58 -7.14 10.48
C PHE A 150 27.07 -7.38 11.91
N SER A 151 28.08 -8.24 12.08
CA SER A 151 28.62 -8.64 13.39
C SER A 151 29.40 -7.55 14.12
N ASP A 152 29.91 -6.54 13.41
CA ASP A 152 30.53 -5.34 13.95
C ASP A 152 29.51 -4.27 14.40
N GLY A 153 28.22 -4.53 14.21
CA GLY A 153 27.13 -3.58 14.49
C GLY A 153 26.95 -2.51 13.41
N SER A 154 27.64 -2.62 12.26
CA SER A 154 27.32 -1.82 11.09
C SER A 154 26.06 -2.34 10.39
N VAL A 155 25.40 -1.45 9.67
CA VAL A 155 24.21 -1.77 8.87
C VAL A 155 24.34 -1.26 7.44
N LEU A 156 23.73 -1.99 6.52
CA LEU A 156 23.68 -1.64 5.10
C LEU A 156 22.23 -1.58 4.61
N PRO A 157 21.69 -0.37 4.40
CA PRO A 157 20.44 -0.13 3.71
C PRO A 157 20.55 -0.51 2.23
N VAL A 158 19.63 -1.35 1.76
CA VAL A 158 19.58 -1.84 0.38
C VAL A 158 18.17 -1.64 -0.16
N LYS A 159 18.08 -1.14 -1.39
CA LYS A 159 16.82 -1.04 -2.11
C LYS A 159 16.89 -1.84 -3.40
N VAL A 160 15.79 -2.54 -3.72
CA VAL A 160 15.64 -3.22 -5.00
C VAL A 160 14.81 -2.33 -5.93
N ASP A 161 15.41 -1.93 -7.04
CA ASP A 161 14.74 -1.21 -8.12
C ASP A 161 14.51 -2.15 -9.31
N TYR A 162 13.33 -2.09 -9.91
CA TYR A 162 12.96 -2.90 -11.06
C TYR A 162 12.90 -2.01 -12.31
N GLU A 163 13.97 -2.02 -13.10
CA GLU A 163 14.05 -1.24 -14.33
C GLU A 163 13.26 -1.93 -15.45
N ILE A 164 12.37 -1.18 -16.10
CA ILE A 164 11.56 -1.66 -17.22
C ILE A 164 12.14 -1.11 -18.52
N THR A 165 12.53 -2.01 -19.41
CA THR A 165 13.02 -1.69 -20.76
C THR A 165 12.19 -2.42 -21.81
N PHE A 166 12.32 -2.02 -23.08
CA PHE A 166 11.60 -2.62 -24.21
C PHE A 166 12.54 -3.03 -25.36
N PRO A 167 13.54 -3.90 -25.12
CA PRO A 167 14.37 -4.43 -26.20
C PRO A 167 13.47 -5.13 -27.23
N ASP A 168 13.64 -4.78 -28.51
CA ASP A 168 12.89 -5.35 -29.63
C ASP A 168 11.35 -5.25 -29.49
N GLY A 169 10.87 -4.25 -28.74
CA GLY A 169 9.44 -4.05 -28.48
C GLY A 169 8.84 -4.96 -27.40
N VAL A 170 9.66 -5.79 -26.73
CA VAL A 170 9.21 -6.71 -25.67
C VAL A 170 9.60 -6.17 -24.29
N ARG A 171 8.64 -6.10 -23.38
CA ARG A 171 8.88 -5.66 -22.00
C ARG A 171 9.89 -6.58 -21.31
N ARG A 172 10.95 -5.98 -20.75
CA ARG A 172 11.93 -6.67 -19.90
C ARG A 172 12.09 -5.94 -18.58
N VAL A 173 11.88 -6.67 -17.49
CA VAL A 173 12.09 -6.18 -16.12
C VAL A 173 13.44 -6.70 -15.63
N THR A 174 14.30 -5.79 -15.16
CA THR A 174 15.63 -6.13 -14.64
C THR A 174 15.77 -5.62 -13.21
N PRO A 175 15.95 -6.50 -12.21
CA PRO A 175 16.20 -6.08 -10.84
C PRO A 175 17.61 -5.51 -10.73
N ARG A 176 17.75 -4.41 -9.99
CA ARG A 176 19.01 -3.77 -9.64
C ARG A 176 19.00 -3.41 -8.16
N LEU A 177 20.18 -3.49 -7.54
CA LEU A 177 20.35 -2.94 -6.19
C LEU A 177 20.73 -1.46 -6.29
N SER A 178 20.13 -0.65 -5.42
CA SER A 178 20.59 0.68 -5.10
C SER A 178 20.83 0.80 -3.60
N PHE A 179 21.74 1.70 -3.24
CA PHE A 179 22.16 1.92 -1.86
C PHE A 179 21.76 3.35 -1.47
N PRO A 180 20.54 3.54 -0.91
CA PRO A 180 19.98 4.88 -0.69
C PRO A 180 20.83 5.73 0.27
N LEU A 181 21.63 5.09 1.11
CA LEU A 181 22.50 5.72 2.11
C LEU A 181 24.00 5.51 1.83
N GLY A 182 24.35 5.14 0.59
CA GLY A 182 25.72 4.77 0.21
C GLY A 182 25.98 3.28 0.37
N ALA A 183 26.98 2.77 -0.38
CA ALA A 183 27.33 1.35 -0.41
C ALA A 183 28.22 0.91 0.77
N GLU A 184 28.77 1.88 1.52
CA GLU A 184 29.57 1.62 2.71
C GLU A 184 28.65 1.37 3.92
N PRO A 185 28.80 0.25 4.64
CA PRO A 185 28.06 0.00 5.88
C PRO A 185 28.28 1.10 6.92
N THR A 186 27.23 1.43 7.67
CA THR A 186 27.23 2.50 8.68
C THR A 186 26.71 2.00 10.02
N GLY A 187 27.28 2.40 11.16
CA GLY A 187 26.76 1.97 12.48
C GLY A 187 25.39 2.56 12.83
N ILE A 188 24.79 2.17 13.95
CA ILE A 188 23.60 2.83 14.54
C ILE A 188 23.86 3.12 16.02
N GLY A 189 23.61 4.35 16.48
CA GLY A 189 23.61 4.67 17.92
C GLY A 189 24.97 4.77 18.60
N GLY A 190 26.06 4.94 17.86
CA GLY A 190 27.41 5.18 18.41
C GLY A 190 28.02 4.05 19.24
N LYS A 191 27.37 2.88 19.33
CA LYS A 191 27.89 1.67 19.99
C LYS A 191 28.46 0.73 18.93
N GLU A 192 29.79 0.67 18.82
CA GLU A 192 30.47 -0.36 18.03
C GLU A 192 30.20 -1.76 18.60
N GLY A 193 30.08 -2.76 17.73
CA GLY A 193 29.88 -4.17 18.11
C GLY A 193 28.48 -4.50 18.64
N ALA A 194 27.49 -3.63 18.43
CA ALA A 194 26.12 -3.88 18.86
C ALA A 194 25.53 -5.07 18.09
N GLN A 195 25.02 -6.08 18.82
CA GLN A 195 24.29 -7.19 18.22
C GLN A 195 22.79 -6.88 18.22
N TYR A 196 22.25 -6.69 17.02
CA TYR A 196 20.84 -6.35 16.82
C TYR A 196 19.98 -7.62 16.79
N SER A 197 18.96 -7.67 17.64
CA SER A 197 17.91 -8.69 17.62
C SER A 197 16.68 -8.26 16.81
N ALA A 198 16.51 -6.96 16.59
CA ALA A 198 15.47 -6.38 15.76
C ALA A 198 16.03 -5.21 14.94
N LEU A 199 15.66 -5.13 13.67
CA LEU A 199 16.05 -4.07 12.74
C LEU A 199 14.85 -3.65 11.91
N GLU A 200 14.69 -2.35 11.73
CA GLU A 200 13.62 -1.75 10.96
C GLU A 200 14.17 -0.59 10.13
N ILE A 201 13.71 -0.46 8.89
CA ILE A 201 14.06 0.67 8.02
C ILE A 201 12.81 1.28 7.40
N VAL A 202 12.70 2.61 7.46
CA VAL A 202 11.54 3.34 6.94
C VAL A 202 11.99 4.52 6.12
N ASP A 203 11.46 4.62 4.91
CA ASP A 203 11.51 5.81 4.07
C ASP A 203 10.26 6.66 4.32
N GLY A 204 10.41 7.72 5.13
CA GLY A 204 9.32 8.54 5.61
C GLY A 204 9.47 10.02 5.25
N ARG A 205 8.52 10.84 5.73
CA ARG A 205 8.57 12.29 5.54
C ARG A 205 9.68 12.90 6.40
N GLY A 206 10.85 13.12 5.80
CA GLY A 206 12.03 13.67 6.47
C GLY A 206 13.33 12.90 6.23
N GLY A 207 13.26 11.78 5.51
CA GLY A 207 14.42 10.95 5.16
C GLY A 207 14.22 9.49 5.57
N TYR A 208 15.34 8.77 5.65
CA TYR A 208 15.36 7.37 6.07
C TYR A 208 15.56 7.29 7.58
N VAL A 209 14.81 6.43 8.24
CA VAL A 209 15.04 6.06 9.64
C VAL A 209 15.42 4.60 9.68
N ILE A 210 16.50 4.30 10.40
CA ILE A 210 16.84 2.93 10.79
C ILE A 210 16.71 2.84 12.30
N ALA A 211 15.91 1.90 12.79
CA ALA A 211 15.78 1.60 14.20
C ALA A 211 16.34 0.21 14.47
N ALA A 212 17.09 0.07 15.55
CA ALA A 212 17.73 -1.18 15.92
C ALA A 212 17.53 -1.45 17.41
N GLY A 213 17.16 -2.68 17.72
CA GLY A 213 16.91 -3.19 19.06
C GLY A 213 17.87 -4.32 19.38
N THR A 214 18.25 -4.44 20.65
CA THR A 214 19.21 -5.46 21.10
C THR A 214 18.58 -6.44 22.08
N VAL A 215 19.25 -7.57 22.32
CA VAL A 215 18.86 -8.54 23.34
C VAL A 215 18.92 -7.96 24.76
N ALA A 216 19.68 -6.88 24.98
CA ALA A 216 19.75 -6.17 26.26
C ALA A 216 18.59 -5.19 26.47
N GLY A 217 17.69 -5.05 25.49
CA GLY A 217 16.56 -4.11 25.54
C GLY A 217 16.91 -2.68 25.14
N ASP A 218 18.16 -2.41 24.73
CA ASP A 218 18.54 -1.11 24.18
C ASP A 218 17.92 -0.92 22.80
N ILE A 219 17.40 0.28 22.56
CA ILE A 219 16.88 0.70 21.25
C ILE A 219 17.61 1.96 20.82
N ALA A 220 18.19 1.92 19.63
CA ALA A 220 18.83 3.05 18.97
C ALA A 220 18.15 3.36 17.64
N MET A 221 18.22 4.61 17.22
CA MET A 221 17.62 5.09 15.99
C MET A 221 18.57 6.06 15.29
N ALA A 222 18.76 5.90 13.98
CA ALA A 222 19.51 6.82 13.14
C ALA A 222 18.58 7.42 12.07
N LEU A 223 18.51 8.75 12.01
CA LEU A 223 17.83 9.50 10.96
C LEU A 223 18.85 9.96 9.93
N TYR A 224 18.58 9.65 8.67
CA TYR A 224 19.38 10.03 7.52
C TYR A 224 18.59 10.97 6.61
N SER A 225 19.06 12.21 6.50
CA SER A 225 18.55 13.18 5.54
C SER A 225 19.50 13.27 4.34
N THR A 226 18.94 13.16 3.14
CA THR A 226 19.71 13.13 1.89
C THR A 226 19.45 14.43 1.13
N THR A 227 20.50 15.20 0.84
CA THR A 227 20.41 16.42 0.03
C THR A 227 21.27 16.26 -1.21
N THR A 228 20.68 16.41 -2.39
CA THR A 228 21.44 16.37 -3.65
C THR A 228 21.77 17.80 -4.09
N SER A 229 23.06 18.08 -4.28
CA SER A 229 23.51 19.36 -4.83
C SER A 229 23.06 19.50 -6.28
N MET A 230 22.30 20.54 -6.59
CA MET A 230 21.82 20.80 -7.96
C MET A 230 22.96 21.19 -8.92
N LEU A 231 24.08 21.70 -8.39
CA LEU A 231 25.20 22.17 -9.20
C LEU A 231 26.17 21.03 -9.56
N THR A 232 26.43 20.14 -8.60
CA THR A 232 27.45 19.08 -8.72
C THR A 232 26.86 17.68 -8.83
N GLY A 233 25.56 17.51 -8.57
CA GLY A 233 24.89 16.20 -8.49
C GLY A 233 25.32 15.35 -7.29
N THR A 234 26.18 15.87 -6.40
CA THR A 234 26.69 15.13 -5.24
C THR A 234 25.62 15.00 -4.17
N VAL A 235 25.49 13.79 -3.64
CA VAL A 235 24.55 13.46 -2.56
C VAL A 235 25.26 13.64 -1.21
N GLU A 236 24.78 14.58 -0.40
CA GLU A 236 25.20 14.77 0.99
C GLU A 236 24.21 14.05 1.92
N ILE A 237 24.73 13.14 2.74
CA ILE A 237 23.94 12.39 3.73
C ILE A 237 24.28 12.95 5.12
N ARG A 238 23.26 13.47 5.81
CA ARG A 238 23.39 13.89 7.21
C ARG A 238 22.70 12.90 8.11
N ARG A 239 23.46 12.40 9.08
CA ARG A 239 23.02 11.43 10.09
C ARG A 239 22.82 12.10 11.43
N GLN A 240 21.76 11.71 12.13
CA GLN A 240 21.50 12.05 13.53
C GLN A 240 21.11 10.79 14.28
N ASP A 241 21.80 10.51 15.40
CA ASP A 241 21.55 9.36 16.24
C ASP A 241 20.72 9.75 17.47
N PHE A 242 19.81 8.86 17.85
CA PHE A 242 18.93 8.98 18.98
C PHE A 242 18.85 7.65 19.73
N ASN A 243 18.71 7.71 21.04
CA ASN A 243 18.50 6.53 21.87
C ASN A 243 17.11 6.59 22.49
N LEU A 244 16.44 5.45 22.55
CA LEU A 244 15.15 5.29 23.20
C LEU A 244 15.33 4.68 24.60
N PRO A 245 14.36 4.86 25.51
CA PRO A 245 14.38 4.17 26.80
C PRO A 245 14.54 2.66 26.65
N ASN A 246 15.39 2.05 27.46
CA ASN A 246 15.60 0.60 27.48
C ASN A 246 14.31 -0.11 27.94
N LEU A 247 13.95 -1.21 27.28
CA LEU A 247 12.71 -1.95 27.58
C LEU A 247 12.77 -2.81 28.86
N GLY A 248 13.97 -3.13 29.33
CA GLY A 248 14.22 -4.11 30.39
C GLY A 248 14.08 -5.57 29.95
N ALA A 249 13.85 -5.81 28.66
CA ALA A 249 13.66 -7.13 28.06
C ALA A 249 14.21 -7.13 26.61
N PRO A 250 14.57 -8.30 26.05
CA PRO A 250 15.03 -8.40 24.66
C PRO A 250 14.01 -7.83 23.67
N VAL A 251 14.48 -6.99 22.74
CA VAL A 251 13.65 -6.44 21.66
C VAL A 251 13.47 -7.53 20.60
N SER A 252 12.23 -7.98 20.38
CA SER A 252 11.91 -9.00 19.38
C SER A 252 11.58 -8.40 18.02
N GLN A 253 10.91 -7.24 18.00
CA GLN A 253 10.55 -6.55 16.77
C GLN A 253 10.46 -5.04 16.97
N LEU A 254 10.77 -4.29 15.91
CA LEU A 254 10.60 -2.83 15.83
C LEU A 254 9.72 -2.50 14.64
N LEU A 255 8.86 -1.51 14.80
CA LEU A 255 7.96 -1.03 13.76
C LEU A 255 7.90 0.50 13.85
N VAL A 256 8.24 1.19 12.77
CA VAL A 256 8.18 2.66 12.70
C VAL A 256 7.19 3.07 11.63
N ASN A 257 6.30 4.01 11.94
CA ASN A 257 5.31 4.44 10.94
C ASN A 257 5.91 5.42 9.91
N GLU A 258 5.37 5.50 8.69
CA GLU A 258 5.87 6.39 7.62
C GLU A 258 5.89 7.89 7.99
N SER A 259 5.06 8.30 8.97
CA SER A 259 5.08 9.67 9.47
C SER A 259 6.29 9.99 10.34
N LEU A 260 7.05 8.97 10.75
CA LEU A 260 8.19 9.05 11.67
C LEU A 260 7.82 9.71 13.00
N ARG A 261 6.62 9.40 13.50
CA ARG A 261 6.07 9.94 14.76
C ARG A 261 5.85 8.87 15.82
N ASN A 262 5.68 7.62 15.41
CA ASN A 262 5.47 6.51 16.33
C ASN A 262 6.48 5.42 16.04
N LEU A 263 7.10 4.91 17.11
CA LEU A 263 7.87 3.68 17.12
C LEU A 263 7.18 2.71 18.07
N PHE A 264 6.93 1.51 17.59
CA PHE A 264 6.42 0.40 18.38
C PHE A 264 7.55 -0.62 18.53
N ALA A 265 7.92 -0.89 19.78
CA ALA A 265 8.90 -1.91 20.11
C ALA A 265 8.17 -3.06 20.80
N ILE A 266 8.36 -4.27 20.29
CA ILE A 266 7.77 -5.47 20.86
C ILE A 266 8.89 -6.22 21.55
N ASP A 267 8.68 -6.62 22.80
CA ASP A 267 9.65 -7.43 23.53
C ASP A 267 9.40 -8.93 23.34
N ALA A 268 10.30 -9.76 23.88
CA ALA A 268 10.18 -11.21 23.80
C ALA A 268 8.95 -11.79 24.54
N THR A 269 8.24 -11.00 25.36
CA THR A 269 7.01 -11.43 26.04
C THR A 269 5.75 -11.15 25.23
N GLY A 270 5.86 -10.48 24.08
CA GLY A 270 4.72 -10.04 23.28
C GLY A 270 4.07 -8.77 23.81
N THR A 271 4.79 -7.98 24.63
CA THR A 271 4.32 -6.66 25.06
C THR A 271 4.82 -5.61 24.06
N LEU A 272 3.88 -4.83 23.51
CA LEU A 272 4.14 -3.68 22.67
C LEU A 272 4.33 -2.44 23.54
N HIS A 273 5.45 -1.76 23.33
CA HIS A 273 5.80 -0.47 23.94
C HIS A 273 5.70 0.59 22.84
N HIS A 274 4.73 1.50 22.97
CA HIS A 274 4.51 2.58 22.01
C HIS A 274 5.26 3.84 22.45
N PHE A 275 6.17 4.30 21.61
CA PHE A 275 6.91 5.54 21.78
C PHE A 275 6.44 6.61 20.81
N ASP A 276 6.16 7.80 21.35
CA ASP A 276 6.10 9.04 20.58
C ASP A 276 7.53 9.50 20.28
N ILE A 277 7.84 9.66 19.00
CA ILE A 277 9.14 10.08 18.48
C ILE A 277 9.05 11.38 17.68
N VAL A 278 8.03 12.20 17.92
CA VAL A 278 7.89 13.54 17.32
C VAL A 278 9.09 14.41 17.70
N ASP A 279 9.42 14.46 18.99
CA ASP A 279 10.71 14.94 19.47
C ASP A 279 11.67 13.76 19.63
N ARG A 280 12.46 13.51 18.58
CA ARG A 280 13.41 12.39 18.52
C ARG A 280 14.51 12.48 19.59
N SER A 281 14.81 13.68 20.08
CA SER A 281 15.81 13.87 21.13
C SER A 281 15.29 13.42 22.51
N ARG A 282 13.97 13.33 22.66
CA ARG A 282 13.30 12.94 23.91
C ARG A 282 12.10 12.03 23.62
N PRO A 283 12.32 10.79 23.14
CA PRO A 283 11.24 9.85 22.93
C PRO A 283 10.44 9.61 24.21
N VAL A 284 9.11 9.63 24.12
CA VAL A 284 8.22 9.44 25.26
C VAL A 284 7.49 8.11 25.12
N LEU A 285 7.58 7.25 26.12
CA LEU A 285 6.73 6.06 26.20
C LEU A 285 5.28 6.50 26.48
N VAL A 286 4.39 6.25 25.54
CA VAL A 286 2.97 6.61 25.60
C VAL A 286 2.18 5.52 26.32
N GLU A 287 2.35 4.27 25.89
CA GLU A 287 1.60 3.14 26.43
C GLU A 287 2.35 1.81 26.29
N LYS A 288 1.90 0.82 27.09
CA LYS A 288 2.31 -0.57 27.01
C LYS A 288 1.08 -1.45 26.87
N VAL A 289 1.06 -2.33 25.87
CA VAL A 289 -0.08 -3.18 25.56
C VAL A 289 0.40 -4.62 25.36
N ALA A 290 -0.20 -5.57 26.09
CA ALA A 290 0.02 -6.98 25.81
C ALA A 290 -0.70 -7.34 24.50
N LEU A 291 0.05 -7.75 23.47
CA LEU A 291 -0.52 -8.02 22.15
C LEU A 291 -1.28 -9.34 22.08
N VAL A 292 -0.86 -10.31 22.90
CA VAL A 292 -1.41 -11.66 22.93
C VAL A 292 -1.84 -12.01 24.36
N PRO A 293 -2.94 -12.77 24.53
CA PRO A 293 -3.35 -13.27 25.83
C PRO A 293 -2.35 -14.32 26.34
N SER A 294 -2.38 -14.56 27.64
CA SER A 294 -1.52 -15.58 28.27
C SER A 294 -1.68 -16.95 27.60
N GLY A 295 -0.56 -17.59 27.24
CA GLY A 295 -0.54 -18.89 26.59
C GLY A 295 -0.57 -18.86 25.06
N VAL A 296 -0.69 -17.68 24.44
CA VAL A 296 -0.48 -17.47 23.01
C VAL A 296 0.91 -16.89 22.79
N GLU A 297 1.68 -17.48 21.87
CA GLU A 297 3.02 -17.01 21.52
C GLU A 297 2.94 -15.96 20.42
N PHE A 298 3.52 -14.78 20.66
CA PHE A 298 3.70 -13.75 19.63
C PHE A 298 4.77 -14.20 18.63
N ARG A 299 4.47 -14.12 17.33
CA ARG A 299 5.44 -14.43 16.27
C ARG A 299 5.81 -13.22 15.44
N VAL A 300 4.83 -12.41 15.04
CA VAL A 300 5.08 -11.29 14.14
C VAL A 300 4.00 -10.22 14.28
N ALA A 301 4.39 -8.96 14.14
CA ALA A 301 3.48 -7.84 13.90
C ALA A 301 3.85 -7.13 12.60
N GLU A 302 2.88 -6.67 11.83
CA GLU A 302 3.14 -5.96 10.57
C GLU A 302 2.19 -4.79 10.43
N PHE A 303 2.67 -3.71 9.82
CA PHE A 303 1.79 -2.63 9.40
C PHE A 303 0.96 -3.07 8.19
N LEU A 304 -0.34 -2.80 8.26
CA LEU A 304 -1.18 -2.78 7.08
C LEU A 304 -0.85 -1.54 6.24
N VAL A 305 -1.26 -1.60 4.96
CA VAL A 305 -1.00 -0.54 3.97
C VAL A 305 -1.33 0.84 4.54
N GLY A 306 -0.32 1.71 4.57
CA GLY A 306 -0.43 3.09 5.06
C GLY A 306 -0.02 3.28 6.52
N SER A 307 0.48 2.25 7.20
CA SER A 307 1.10 2.35 8.53
C SER A 307 0.19 2.96 9.61
N ARG A 308 -1.12 2.67 9.55
CA ARG A 308 -2.13 3.14 10.52
C ARG A 308 -2.72 2.03 11.39
N SER A 309 -2.55 0.78 10.98
CA SER A 309 -3.10 -0.39 11.65
C SER A 309 -2.05 -1.48 11.68
N LEU A 310 -2.01 -2.24 12.77
CA LEU A 310 -1.13 -3.38 12.96
C LEU A 310 -1.94 -4.66 12.87
N ILE A 311 -1.41 -5.66 12.18
CA ILE A 311 -1.83 -7.04 12.30
C ILE A 311 -0.80 -7.78 13.15
N VAL A 312 -1.27 -8.65 14.05
CA VAL A 312 -0.44 -9.45 14.95
C VAL A 312 -0.77 -10.92 14.73
N GLY A 313 0.27 -11.75 14.66
CA GLY A 313 0.19 -13.20 14.50
C GLY A 313 1.16 -13.95 15.38
#